data_AF-A0A7C6D6V4-F1
#
_entry.id   AF-A0A7C6D6V4-F1
#
_cell.length_a   1.000
_cell.length_b   1.000
_cell.length_c   1.000
_cell.angle_alpha   90.00
_cell.angle_beta   90.00
_cell.angle_gamma   90.00
#
_symmetry.space_group_name_H-M   'P 1'
#
loop_
_entity.id
_entity.type
_entity.pdbx_description
1 polymer ?
#
loop_
_entity_poly.entity_id
_entity_poly.type
_entity_poly.pdbx_seq_one_letter_code
_entity_poly.pdbx_strand_id
1 'polypeptide(L)'
;MKKRRSNNSFSEWAGLPAIRTLIALALGGLMLVTLQASDNFLSPVQETFILGVGLVVAIAILVSTKDYLLCAWTYTFSLLIMAAFYLITAYNDGRSLSFALSFEQSFRIGLIWACGYIVMICFRLFSRGKWDTYKMRRSFKSAFHLSAAVFVPVYIILLVVLFVWQRQVNMYESRSLNLIPFHGAFAIYWPELLNGNFRNGIFIQFFGNLLIFTPLGYFFAAYFPQVRRATWLLLPILLAGCIEISQYALNTGKSDIDDFWMNVVGFYMGVGILRFLGWIRKKVSSGKEKSILPK
;
A
#
# COMPACT_ATOMS: atom_id res chain seq x y z
N MET A 1 -34.53 -35.87 25.11
CA MET A 1 -33.23 -35.20 24.84
C MET A 1 -33.47 -33.85 24.15
N LYS A 2 -33.40 -32.73 24.89
CA LYS A 2 -33.46 -31.38 24.30
C LYS A 2 -32.15 -31.12 23.55
N LYS A 3 -32.21 -31.11 22.21
CA LYS A 3 -31.12 -30.65 21.34
C LYS A 3 -30.80 -29.20 21.75
N ARG A 4 -29.70 -28.98 22.48
CA ARG A 4 -29.16 -27.63 22.69
C ARG A 4 -28.86 -27.09 21.30
N ARG A 5 -29.68 -26.16 20.78
CA ARG A 5 -29.26 -25.29 19.68
C ARG A 5 -28.02 -24.55 20.20
N SER A 6 -26.85 -24.89 19.71
CA SER A 6 -25.68 -24.06 19.95
C SER A 6 -25.94 -22.76 19.21
N ASN A 7 -26.31 -21.71 19.94
CA ASN A 7 -26.27 -20.35 19.41
C ASN A 7 -24.78 -20.01 19.25
N ASN A 8 -24.20 -20.47 18.14
CA ASN A 8 -22.86 -20.08 17.77
C ASN A 8 -22.86 -18.56 17.60
N SER A 9 -21.94 -17.88 18.28
CA SER A 9 -21.78 -16.43 18.13
C SER A 9 -21.42 -16.11 16.68
N PHE A 10 -21.77 -14.90 16.19
CA PHE A 10 -21.40 -14.47 14.84
C PHE A 10 -19.89 -14.65 14.55
N SER A 11 -19.04 -14.43 15.55
CA SER A 11 -17.60 -14.68 15.48
C SER A 11 -17.22 -16.14 15.24
N GLU A 12 -17.96 -17.10 15.78
CA GLU A 12 -17.70 -18.53 15.56
C GLU A 12 -18.13 -18.96 14.16
N TRP A 13 -19.23 -18.41 13.65
CA TRP A 13 -19.72 -18.70 12.31
C TRP A 13 -18.81 -18.07 11.23
N ALA A 14 -18.42 -16.82 11.42
CA ALA A 14 -17.48 -16.11 10.55
C ALA A 14 -16.07 -16.73 10.54
N GLY A 15 -15.72 -17.51 11.57
CA GLY A 15 -14.42 -18.20 11.69
C GLY A 15 -14.30 -19.47 10.84
N LEU A 16 -15.39 -20.00 10.28
CA LEU A 16 -15.35 -21.17 9.40
C LEU A 16 -14.68 -20.80 8.07
N PRO A 17 -13.72 -21.59 7.55
CA PRO A 17 -12.91 -21.19 6.40
C PRO A 17 -13.70 -20.77 5.16
N ALA A 18 -14.74 -21.54 4.79
CA ALA A 18 -15.57 -21.24 3.62
C ALA A 18 -16.40 -19.96 3.81
N ILE A 19 -17.04 -19.79 4.98
CA ILE A 19 -17.84 -18.62 5.31
C ILE A 19 -16.96 -17.37 5.36
N ARG A 20 -15.78 -17.46 5.97
CA ARG A 20 -14.79 -16.37 6.00
C ARG A 20 -14.46 -15.89 4.61
N THR A 21 -14.18 -16.81 3.69
CA THR A 21 -13.85 -16.47 2.29
C THR A 21 -15.02 -15.79 1.58
N LEU A 22 -16.24 -16.28 1.77
CA LEU A 22 -17.44 -15.67 1.17
C LEU A 22 -17.68 -14.24 1.70
N ILE A 23 -17.58 -14.04 3.01
CA ILE A 23 -17.69 -12.70 3.63
C ILE A 23 -16.60 -11.79 3.08
N ALA A 24 -15.35 -12.26 3.03
CA ALA A 24 -14.23 -11.47 2.53
C ALA A 24 -14.39 -11.09 1.06
N LEU A 25 -14.89 -12.00 0.22
CA LEU A 25 -15.17 -11.71 -1.19
C LEU A 25 -16.28 -10.67 -1.35
N ALA A 26 -17.38 -10.81 -0.60
CA ALA A 26 -18.49 -9.86 -0.64
C ALA A 26 -18.06 -8.45 -0.20
N LEU A 27 -17.34 -8.35 0.93
CA LEU A 27 -16.79 -7.08 1.41
C LEU A 27 -15.68 -6.53 0.49
N GLY A 28 -14.90 -7.41 -0.14
CA GLY A 28 -13.93 -7.02 -1.16
C GLY A 28 -14.59 -6.39 -2.39
N GLY A 29 -15.73 -6.94 -2.83
CA GLY A 29 -16.57 -6.36 -3.87
C GLY A 29 -17.18 -5.01 -3.48
N LEU A 30 -17.60 -4.84 -2.22
CA LEU A 30 -18.05 -3.55 -1.70
C LEU A 30 -16.98 -2.45 -1.84
N MET A 31 -15.70 -2.81 -1.67
CA MET A 31 -14.62 -1.86 -1.85
C MET A 31 -14.47 -1.42 -3.32
N LEU A 32 -14.75 -2.28 -4.31
CA LEU A 32 -14.80 -1.87 -5.71
C LEU A 32 -15.93 -0.85 -5.94
N VAL A 33 -17.11 -1.10 -5.37
CA VAL A 33 -18.23 -0.14 -5.43
C VAL A 33 -17.84 1.19 -4.78
N THR A 34 -17.11 1.14 -3.67
CA THR A 34 -16.59 2.34 -2.99
C THR A 34 -15.63 3.11 -3.90
N LEU A 35 -14.73 2.42 -4.60
CA LEU A 35 -13.81 3.05 -5.55
C LEU A 35 -14.57 3.71 -6.70
N GLN A 36 -15.55 3.03 -7.30
CA GLN A 36 -16.36 3.61 -8.38
C GLN A 36 -17.21 4.79 -7.91
N ALA A 37 -17.83 4.69 -6.73
CA ALA A 37 -18.59 5.78 -6.15
C ALA A 37 -17.71 7.01 -5.87
N SER A 38 -16.43 6.78 -5.58
CA SER A 38 -15.46 7.85 -5.31
C SER A 38 -15.20 8.75 -6.51
N ASP A 39 -15.40 8.26 -7.75
CA ASP A 39 -15.16 9.01 -8.98
C ASP A 39 -16.13 10.20 -9.16
N ASN A 40 -17.19 10.29 -8.34
CA ASN A 40 -18.08 11.46 -8.29
C ASN A 40 -17.50 12.64 -7.50
N PHE A 41 -16.34 12.47 -6.85
CA PHE A 41 -15.69 13.50 -6.06
C PHE A 41 -14.38 13.95 -6.71
N LEU A 42 -13.99 15.20 -6.45
CA LEU A 42 -12.66 15.70 -6.80
C LEU A 42 -11.67 15.42 -5.66
N SER A 43 -10.40 15.28 -5.99
CA SER A 43 -9.32 15.24 -4.99
C SER A 43 -9.25 16.58 -4.22
N PRO A 44 -9.05 16.58 -2.89
CA PRO A 44 -8.77 15.44 -2.00
C PRO A 44 -10.01 14.76 -1.40
N VAL A 45 -11.22 15.25 -1.69
CA VAL A 45 -12.47 14.70 -1.12
C VAL A 45 -12.63 13.24 -1.52
N GLN A 46 -12.29 12.90 -2.76
CA GLN A 46 -12.28 11.53 -3.26
C GLN A 46 -11.45 10.58 -2.37
N GLU A 47 -10.19 10.93 -2.10
CA GLU A 47 -9.30 10.11 -1.27
C GLU A 47 -9.80 10.03 0.18
N THR A 48 -10.34 11.13 0.72
CA THR A 48 -10.91 11.11 2.09
C THR A 48 -12.14 10.21 2.21
N PHE A 49 -12.99 10.16 1.18
CA PHE A 49 -14.15 9.26 1.13
C PHE A 49 -13.70 7.80 1.12
N ILE A 50 -12.73 7.46 0.27
CA ILE A 50 -12.13 6.12 0.20
C ILE A 50 -11.57 5.70 1.56
N LEU A 51 -10.77 6.57 2.18
CA LEU A 51 -10.19 6.31 3.50
C LEU A 51 -11.28 6.14 4.57
N GLY A 52 -12.31 6.98 4.56
CA GLY A 52 -13.41 6.91 5.53
C GLY A 52 -14.13 5.57 5.49
N VAL A 53 -14.62 5.16 4.31
CA VAL A 53 -15.33 3.89 4.14
C VAL A 53 -14.40 2.71 4.40
N GLY A 54 -13.18 2.75 3.84
CA GLY A 54 -12.18 1.70 4.00
C GLY A 54 -11.80 1.48 5.47
N LEU A 55 -11.56 2.51 6.25
CA LEU A 55 -11.21 2.35 7.67
C LEU A 55 -12.38 1.83 8.50
N VAL A 56 -13.60 2.34 8.26
CA VAL A 56 -14.81 1.90 8.98
C VAL A 56 -15.06 0.41 8.78
N VAL A 57 -14.97 -0.08 7.54
CA VAL A 57 -15.15 -1.52 7.24
C VAL A 57 -14.08 -2.36 7.93
N ALA A 58 -12.81 -1.98 7.85
CA ALA A 58 -11.72 -2.71 8.51
C ALA A 58 -11.91 -2.79 10.03
N ILE A 59 -12.28 -1.67 10.66
CA ILE A 59 -12.54 -1.61 12.10
C ILE A 59 -13.74 -2.47 12.47
N ALA A 60 -14.84 -2.37 11.71
CA ALA A 60 -16.05 -3.16 11.94
C ALA A 60 -15.77 -4.67 11.85
N ILE A 61 -14.98 -5.11 10.87
CA ILE A 61 -14.55 -6.52 10.75
C ILE A 61 -13.81 -6.96 12.01
N LEU A 62 -12.77 -6.22 12.42
CA LEU A 62 -11.94 -6.62 13.56
C LEU A 62 -12.74 -6.62 14.86
N VAL A 63 -13.51 -5.57 15.13
CA VAL A 63 -14.31 -5.46 16.37
C VAL A 63 -15.36 -6.56 16.47
N SER A 64 -16.04 -6.88 15.36
CA SER A 64 -17.15 -7.84 15.34
C SER A 64 -16.68 -9.30 15.36
N THR A 65 -15.58 -9.62 14.68
CA THR A 65 -15.14 -11.01 14.48
C THR A 65 -13.91 -11.39 15.28
N LYS A 66 -13.09 -10.41 15.69
CA LYS A 66 -11.77 -10.60 16.30
C LYS A 66 -10.86 -11.48 15.44
N ASP A 67 -10.97 -11.41 14.12
CA ASP A 67 -10.12 -12.17 13.20
C ASP A 67 -9.36 -11.25 12.23
N TYR A 68 -8.05 -11.18 12.41
CA TYR A 68 -7.16 -10.46 11.49
C TYR A 68 -7.16 -11.07 10.10
N LEU A 69 -7.35 -12.39 10.00
CA LEU A 69 -7.26 -13.09 8.73
C LEU A 69 -8.45 -12.75 7.82
N LEU A 70 -9.66 -12.58 8.38
CA LEU A 70 -10.83 -12.10 7.64
C LEU A 70 -10.60 -10.68 7.09
N CYS A 71 -10.02 -9.79 7.90
CA CYS A 71 -9.66 -8.44 7.47
C CYS A 71 -8.62 -8.51 6.32
N ALA A 72 -7.54 -9.28 6.47
CA ALA A 72 -6.55 -9.45 5.42
C ALA A 72 -7.16 -9.98 4.11
N TRP A 73 -7.96 -11.05 4.18
CA TRP A 73 -8.64 -11.59 2.98
C TRP A 73 -9.52 -10.56 2.30
N THR A 74 -10.27 -9.75 3.06
CA THR A 74 -11.17 -8.73 2.51
C THR A 74 -10.41 -7.72 1.65
N TYR A 75 -9.33 -7.15 2.20
CA TYR A 75 -8.55 -6.12 1.48
C TYR A 75 -7.66 -6.72 0.40
N THR A 76 -7.19 -7.96 0.57
CA THR A 76 -6.49 -8.69 -0.49
C THR A 76 -7.41 -8.99 -1.67
N PHE A 77 -8.63 -9.47 -1.44
CA PHE A 77 -9.60 -9.68 -2.52
C PHE A 77 -10.00 -8.36 -3.17
N SER A 78 -10.19 -7.29 -2.39
CA SER A 78 -10.50 -5.96 -2.96
C SER A 78 -9.44 -5.50 -3.96
N LEU A 79 -8.16 -5.66 -3.61
CA LEU A 79 -7.03 -5.29 -4.48
C LEU A 79 -7.03 -6.11 -5.77
N LEU A 80 -7.25 -7.44 -5.68
CA LEU A 80 -7.29 -8.32 -6.85
C LEU A 80 -8.50 -8.03 -7.74
N ILE A 81 -9.68 -7.81 -7.15
CA ILE A 81 -10.92 -7.49 -7.87
C ILE A 81 -10.77 -6.18 -8.63
N MET A 82 -10.24 -5.13 -7.99
CA MET A 82 -10.02 -3.83 -8.65
C MET A 82 -8.97 -3.92 -9.74
N ALA A 83 -7.84 -4.59 -9.50
CA ALA A 83 -6.83 -4.79 -10.53
C ALA A 83 -7.41 -5.53 -11.75
N ALA A 84 -8.18 -6.60 -11.52
CA ALA A 84 -8.86 -7.33 -12.58
C ALA A 84 -9.89 -6.47 -13.31
N PHE A 85 -10.68 -5.67 -12.59
CA PHE A 85 -11.67 -4.76 -13.16
C PHE A 85 -11.01 -3.81 -14.18
N TYR A 86 -9.95 -3.09 -13.80
CA TYR A 86 -9.29 -2.15 -14.71
C TYR A 86 -8.57 -2.84 -15.88
N LEU A 87 -8.01 -4.03 -15.69
CA LEU A 87 -7.42 -4.82 -16.78
C LEU A 87 -8.48 -5.26 -17.80
N ILE A 88 -9.63 -5.72 -17.32
CA ILE A 88 -10.76 -6.12 -18.18
C ILE A 88 -11.33 -4.91 -18.93
N THR A 89 -11.51 -3.77 -18.25
CA THR A 89 -11.96 -2.54 -18.89
C THR A 89 -10.99 -2.10 -20.00
N ALA A 90 -9.69 -2.10 -19.72
CA ALA A 90 -8.68 -1.74 -20.73
C ALA A 90 -8.70 -2.67 -21.94
N TYR A 91 -8.85 -3.98 -21.72
CA TYR A 91 -8.99 -4.96 -22.80
C TYR A 91 -10.24 -4.70 -23.66
N ASN A 92 -11.38 -4.46 -23.02
CA ASN A 92 -12.64 -4.17 -23.72
C ASN A 92 -12.60 -2.84 -24.50
N ASP A 93 -11.87 -1.85 -23.99
CA ASP A 93 -11.65 -0.56 -24.66
C ASP A 93 -10.60 -0.64 -25.79
N GLY A 94 -9.98 -1.81 -26.02
CA GLY A 94 -8.88 -1.98 -26.98
C GLY A 94 -7.59 -1.25 -26.58
N ARG A 95 -7.45 -0.86 -25.31
CA ARG A 95 -6.25 -0.21 -24.78
C ARG A 95 -5.19 -1.25 -24.42
N SER A 96 -3.92 -0.87 -24.55
CA SER A 96 -2.81 -1.72 -24.06
C SER A 96 -2.95 -1.96 -22.55
N LEU A 97 -2.73 -3.21 -22.13
CA LEU A 97 -2.74 -3.60 -20.71
C LEU A 97 -1.72 -2.83 -19.87
N SER A 98 -0.61 -2.38 -20.47
CA SER A 98 0.37 -1.54 -19.78
C SER A 98 -0.20 -0.20 -19.32
N PHE A 99 -1.24 0.31 -19.99
CA PHE A 99 -1.94 1.55 -19.65
C PHE A 99 -3.32 1.28 -19.04
N ALA A 100 -3.58 0.04 -18.58
CA ALA A 100 -4.85 -0.32 -17.95
C ALA A 100 -5.09 0.44 -16.64
N LEU A 101 -4.01 0.68 -15.90
CA LEU A 101 -4.02 1.41 -14.64
C LEU A 101 -3.19 2.69 -14.78
N SER A 102 -3.82 3.84 -14.59
CA SER A 102 -3.09 5.08 -14.38
C SER A 102 -2.41 5.08 -13.01
N PHE A 103 -1.45 5.99 -12.82
CA PHE A 103 -0.84 6.19 -11.50
C PHE A 103 -1.90 6.53 -10.44
N GLU A 104 -2.85 7.42 -10.76
CA GLU A 104 -3.92 7.83 -9.84
C GLU A 104 -4.83 6.67 -9.43
N GLN A 105 -5.25 5.85 -10.40
CA GLN A 105 -6.05 4.65 -10.12
C GLN A 105 -5.28 3.67 -9.24
N SER A 106 -4.00 3.46 -9.55
CA SER A 106 -3.12 2.58 -8.76
C SER A 106 -2.95 3.07 -7.33
N PHE A 107 -2.80 4.39 -7.15
CA PHE A 107 -2.72 5.04 -5.84
C PHE A 107 -4.00 4.82 -5.02
N ARG A 108 -5.18 5.03 -5.62
CA ARG A 108 -6.47 4.83 -4.94
C ARG A 108 -6.73 3.38 -4.54
N ILE A 109 -6.40 2.41 -5.41
CA ILE A 109 -6.45 0.98 -5.08
C ILE A 109 -5.50 0.67 -3.90
N GLY A 110 -4.29 1.24 -3.94
CA GLY A 110 -3.31 1.15 -2.87
C GLY A 110 -3.82 1.72 -1.55
N LEU A 111 -4.52 2.86 -1.56
CA LEU A 111 -5.13 3.48 -0.38
C LEU A 111 -6.20 2.57 0.26
N ILE A 112 -7.05 1.94 -0.54
CA ILE A 112 -8.06 1.01 -0.02
C ILE A 112 -7.37 -0.16 0.68
N TRP A 113 -6.42 -0.81 0.02
CA TRP A 113 -5.67 -1.91 0.62
C TRP A 113 -4.95 -1.47 1.90
N ALA A 114 -4.37 -0.28 1.90
CA ALA A 114 -3.68 0.30 3.05
C ALA A 114 -4.61 0.50 4.25
N CYS A 115 -5.90 0.80 4.06
CA CYS A 115 -6.85 0.92 5.16
C CYS A 115 -6.92 -0.34 6.02
N GLY A 116 -7.15 -1.50 5.38
CA GLY A 116 -7.17 -2.79 6.07
C GLY A 116 -5.85 -3.11 6.73
N TYR A 117 -4.75 -2.88 6.01
CA TYR A 117 -3.40 -3.15 6.51
C TYR A 117 -3.07 -2.30 7.75
N ILE A 118 -3.31 -0.99 7.70
CA ILE A 118 -3.07 -0.04 8.80
C ILE A 118 -3.94 -0.40 10.00
N VAL A 119 -5.22 -0.70 9.81
CA VAL A 119 -6.12 -1.06 10.93
C VAL A 119 -5.66 -2.33 11.64
N MET A 120 -5.23 -3.36 10.90
CA MET A 120 -4.64 -4.56 11.51
C MET A 120 -3.37 -4.24 12.30
N ILE A 121 -2.50 -3.40 11.75
CA ILE A 121 -1.27 -2.96 12.42
C ILE A 121 -1.60 -2.17 13.69
N CYS A 122 -2.54 -1.23 13.65
CA CYS A 122 -3.00 -0.43 14.79
C CYS A 122 -3.56 -1.31 15.91
N PHE A 123 -4.48 -2.23 15.59
CA PHE A 123 -5.04 -3.15 16.57
C PHE A 123 -3.94 -4.02 17.20
N ARG A 124 -2.98 -4.49 16.40
CA ARG A 124 -1.84 -5.27 16.89
C ARG A 124 -0.92 -4.45 17.80
N LEU A 125 -0.60 -3.23 17.42
CA LEU A 125 0.29 -2.34 18.18
C LEU A 125 -0.18 -2.18 19.61
N PHE A 126 -1.47 -1.87 19.76
CA PHE A 126 -2.10 -1.56 21.04
C PHE A 126 -2.77 -2.77 21.71
N SER A 127 -2.63 -3.98 21.15
CA SER A 127 -3.29 -5.16 21.71
C SER A 127 -2.77 -5.50 23.12
N ARG A 128 -3.70 -5.72 24.05
CA ARG A 128 -3.47 -6.17 25.44
C ARG A 128 -4.52 -7.21 25.85
N GLY A 129 -4.19 -8.01 26.86
CA GLY A 129 -5.13 -8.98 27.45
C GLY A 129 -5.72 -9.94 26.42
N LYS A 130 -7.06 -9.90 26.26
CA LYS A 130 -7.80 -10.78 25.33
C LYS A 130 -7.40 -10.63 23.87
N TRP A 131 -6.88 -9.46 23.47
CA TRP A 131 -6.42 -9.19 22.10
C TRP A 131 -4.97 -9.60 21.84
N ASP A 132 -4.26 -10.09 22.86
CA ASP A 132 -2.85 -10.46 22.79
C ASP A 132 -2.61 -11.94 23.15
N THR A 133 -3.61 -12.78 22.96
CA THR A 133 -3.51 -14.24 23.13
C THR A 133 -2.70 -14.88 22.01
N TYR A 134 -2.20 -16.11 22.22
CA TYR A 134 -1.46 -16.87 21.20
C TYR A 134 -2.24 -17.00 19.88
N LYS A 135 -3.55 -17.27 19.96
CA LYS A 135 -4.43 -17.35 18.78
C LYS A 135 -4.48 -16.03 17.99
N MET A 136 -4.59 -14.90 18.69
CA MET A 136 -4.62 -13.58 18.05
C MET A 136 -3.29 -13.21 17.41
N ARG A 137 -2.18 -13.50 18.09
CA ARG A 137 -0.82 -13.30 17.54
C ARG A 137 -0.58 -14.13 16.29
N ARG A 138 -1.00 -15.39 16.29
CA ARG A 138 -0.92 -16.27 15.12
C ARG A 138 -1.80 -15.79 13.98
N SER A 139 -3.07 -15.41 14.26
CA SER A 139 -3.97 -14.84 13.24
C SER A 139 -3.36 -13.57 12.62
N PHE A 140 -2.84 -12.63 13.43
CA PHE A 140 -2.15 -11.44 12.91
C PHE A 140 -0.92 -11.79 12.07
N LYS A 141 -0.07 -12.72 12.51
CA LYS A 141 1.12 -13.15 11.74
C LYS A 141 0.73 -13.71 10.38
N SER A 142 -0.28 -14.59 10.33
CA SER A 142 -0.81 -15.12 9.08
C SER A 142 -1.44 -14.04 8.19
N ALA A 143 -2.21 -13.13 8.78
CA ALA A 143 -2.83 -12.00 8.08
C ALA A 143 -1.78 -11.07 7.46
N PHE A 144 -0.73 -10.72 8.21
CA PHE A 144 0.39 -9.92 7.73
C PHE A 144 1.06 -10.58 6.52
N HIS A 145 1.41 -11.87 6.64
CA HIS A 145 2.09 -12.59 5.56
C HIS A 145 1.19 -12.78 4.34
N LEU A 146 -0.11 -13.02 4.52
CA LEU A 146 -1.08 -13.10 3.43
C LEU A 146 -1.18 -11.76 2.68
N SER A 147 -1.39 -10.66 3.40
CA SER A 147 -1.50 -9.34 2.79
C SER A 147 -0.22 -8.97 2.04
N ALA A 148 0.94 -9.25 2.62
CA ALA A 148 2.23 -8.99 1.98
C ALA A 148 2.49 -9.91 0.76
N ALA A 149 2.15 -11.20 0.85
CA ALA A 149 2.37 -12.16 -0.23
C ALA A 149 1.55 -11.83 -1.49
N VAL A 150 0.43 -11.12 -1.35
CA VAL A 150 -0.35 -10.64 -2.51
C VAL A 150 0.02 -9.22 -2.90
N PHE A 151 0.15 -8.30 -1.93
CA PHE A 151 0.46 -6.91 -2.23
C PHE A 151 1.83 -6.75 -2.89
N VAL A 152 2.88 -7.39 -2.36
CA VAL A 152 4.25 -7.19 -2.85
C VAL A 152 4.39 -7.56 -4.33
N PRO A 153 3.94 -8.73 -4.82
CA PRO A 153 4.00 -9.03 -6.26
C PRO A 153 3.23 -8.04 -7.12
N VAL A 154 2.00 -7.69 -6.76
CA VAL A 154 1.18 -6.72 -7.51
C VAL A 154 1.86 -5.35 -7.55
N TYR A 155 2.41 -4.92 -6.42
CA TYR A 155 3.16 -3.68 -6.29
C TYR A 155 4.46 -3.68 -7.11
N ILE A 156 5.23 -4.76 -7.12
CA ILE A 156 6.44 -4.86 -7.94
C ILE A 156 6.07 -4.84 -9.44
N ILE A 157 5.02 -5.55 -9.85
CA ILE A 157 4.50 -5.47 -11.23
C ILE A 157 4.13 -4.03 -11.56
N LEU A 158 3.41 -3.34 -10.67
CA LEU A 158 3.06 -1.93 -10.84
C LEU A 158 4.31 -1.05 -11.01
N LEU A 159 5.35 -1.24 -10.19
CA LEU A 159 6.61 -0.49 -10.35
C LEU A 159 7.22 -0.71 -11.73
N VAL A 160 7.29 -1.96 -12.20
CA VAL A 160 7.83 -2.25 -13.54
C VAL A 160 6.96 -1.63 -14.62
N VAL A 161 5.63 -1.68 -14.46
CA VAL A 161 4.72 -1.02 -15.41
C VAL A 161 4.95 0.49 -15.46
N LEU A 162 5.02 1.17 -14.32
CA LEU A 162 5.18 2.63 -14.24
C LEU A 162 6.57 3.11 -14.66
N PHE A 163 7.63 2.42 -14.24
CA PHE A 163 9.02 2.85 -14.44
C PHE A 163 9.67 2.27 -15.71
N VAL A 164 9.05 1.28 -16.36
CA VAL A 164 9.59 0.63 -17.57
C VAL A 164 8.59 0.63 -18.72
N TRP A 165 7.38 0.08 -18.56
CA TRP A 165 6.46 -0.17 -19.69
C TRP A 165 5.63 1.04 -20.14
N GLN A 166 5.20 1.91 -19.23
CA GLN A 166 4.42 3.10 -19.57
C GLN A 166 5.29 4.24 -20.12
N ARG A 167 6.60 4.11 -19.97
CA ARG A 167 7.61 5.09 -20.39
C ARG A 167 7.88 4.95 -21.88
N GLN A 168 7.47 5.95 -22.67
CA GLN A 168 7.71 5.96 -24.10
C GLN A 168 9.10 6.50 -24.42
N VAL A 169 9.85 5.76 -25.23
CA VAL A 169 11.18 6.15 -25.70
C VAL A 169 11.04 7.19 -26.80
N ASN A 170 11.59 8.39 -26.60
CA ASN A 170 11.60 9.43 -27.62
C ASN A 170 13.04 9.81 -28.01
N MET A 171 13.59 9.20 -29.05
CA MET A 171 14.97 9.49 -29.47
C MET A 171 15.12 10.77 -30.32
N TYR A 172 14.01 11.43 -30.68
CA TYR A 172 14.01 12.58 -31.58
C TYR A 172 13.96 13.93 -30.85
N GLU A 173 13.49 13.95 -29.60
CA GLU A 173 13.46 15.15 -28.77
C GLU A 173 14.75 15.35 -27.97
N SER A 174 15.00 16.59 -27.56
CA SER A 174 16.13 16.91 -26.69
C SER A 174 15.95 16.27 -25.31
N ARG A 175 17.06 15.73 -24.77
CA ARG A 175 17.04 15.11 -23.44
C ARG A 175 16.86 16.18 -22.36
N SER A 176 15.96 15.91 -21.41
CA SER A 176 15.75 16.77 -20.24
C SER A 176 16.45 16.20 -19.02
N LEU A 177 17.36 16.98 -18.44
CA LEU A 177 18.13 16.62 -17.26
C LEU A 177 18.13 17.79 -16.27
N ASN A 178 17.50 17.58 -15.11
CA ASN A 178 17.57 18.51 -14.00
C ASN A 178 18.49 17.94 -12.91
N LEU A 179 19.63 18.58 -12.71
CA LEU A 179 20.57 18.25 -11.62
C LEU A 179 20.59 19.30 -10.51
N ILE A 180 19.72 20.33 -10.59
CA ILE A 180 19.64 21.36 -9.55
C ILE A 180 18.74 20.83 -8.43
N PRO A 181 19.27 20.56 -7.23
CA PRO A 181 18.47 20.06 -6.13
C PRO A 181 17.41 21.07 -5.71
N PHE A 182 16.24 20.57 -5.32
CA PHE A 182 15.06 21.31 -4.88
C PHE A 182 14.40 22.19 -5.93
N HIS A 183 14.83 22.12 -7.19
CA HIS A 183 14.27 22.97 -8.25
C HIS A 183 12.99 22.37 -8.86
N GLY A 184 12.93 21.05 -9.04
CA GLY A 184 11.78 20.41 -9.66
C GLY A 184 10.62 20.35 -8.69
N ALA A 185 10.77 19.50 -7.67
CA ALA A 185 9.67 19.22 -6.76
C ALA A 185 9.36 20.43 -5.85
N PHE A 186 10.39 21.03 -5.25
CA PHE A 186 10.21 21.99 -4.17
C PHE A 186 10.02 23.44 -4.64
N ALA A 187 10.58 23.86 -5.77
CA ALA A 187 10.36 25.23 -6.25
C ALA A 187 9.05 25.37 -7.04
N ILE A 188 8.56 24.29 -7.68
CA ILE A 188 7.38 24.34 -8.55
C ILE A 188 6.13 23.86 -7.82
N TYR A 189 6.13 22.65 -7.27
CA TYR A 189 4.89 22.04 -6.75
C TYR A 189 4.61 22.39 -5.29
N TRP A 190 5.63 22.57 -4.45
CA TRP A 190 5.45 22.89 -3.03
C TRP A 190 4.69 24.20 -2.78
N PRO A 191 4.97 25.32 -3.49
CA PRO A 191 4.19 26.55 -3.33
C PRO A 191 2.71 26.39 -3.74
N GLU A 192 2.43 25.61 -4.78
CA GLU A 192 1.04 25.34 -5.20
C GLU A 192 0.28 24.56 -4.12
N LEU A 193 0.92 23.57 -3.50
CA LEU A 193 0.36 22.82 -2.37
C LEU A 193 0.08 23.72 -1.17
N LEU A 194 1.01 24.62 -0.81
CA LEU A 194 0.82 25.55 0.31
C LEU A 194 -0.33 26.54 0.06
N ASN A 195 -0.56 26.90 -1.19
CA ASN A 195 -1.67 27.75 -1.60
C ASN A 195 -3.01 26.98 -1.71
N GLY A 196 -3.04 25.70 -1.34
CA GLY A 196 -4.23 24.86 -1.39
C GLY A 196 -4.65 24.47 -2.82
N ASN A 197 -3.77 24.64 -3.81
CA ASN A 197 -4.03 24.23 -5.18
C ASN A 197 -3.67 22.75 -5.37
N PHE A 198 -4.68 21.89 -5.26
CA PHE A 198 -4.55 20.44 -5.49
C PHE A 198 -4.96 20.01 -6.91
N ARG A 199 -5.09 20.96 -7.85
CA ARG A 199 -5.47 20.65 -9.24
C ARG A 199 -4.40 19.78 -9.92
N ASN A 200 -4.77 19.10 -10.99
CA ASN A 200 -3.88 18.31 -11.83
C ASN A 200 -3.03 17.26 -11.09
N GLY A 201 -3.45 16.83 -9.89
CA GLY A 201 -2.71 15.83 -9.11
C GLY A 201 -1.36 16.33 -8.59
N ILE A 202 -1.17 17.63 -8.36
CA ILE A 202 0.09 18.20 -7.84
C ILE A 202 0.60 17.47 -6.59
N PHE A 203 -0.30 17.05 -5.68
CA PHE A 203 0.08 16.24 -4.51
C PHE A 203 0.77 14.93 -4.91
N ILE A 204 0.21 14.24 -5.90
CA ILE A 204 0.75 13.01 -6.45
C ILE A 204 2.07 13.28 -7.17
N GLN A 205 2.17 14.37 -7.91
CA GLN A 205 3.42 14.75 -8.59
C GLN A 205 4.53 15.06 -7.60
N PHE A 206 4.21 15.70 -6.47
CA PHE A 206 5.20 16.06 -5.45
C PHE A 206 5.54 14.92 -4.48
N PHE A 207 4.60 14.04 -4.12
CA PHE A 207 4.86 12.96 -3.14
C PHE A 207 4.94 11.57 -3.78
N GLY A 208 4.61 11.43 -5.06
CA GLY A 208 4.43 10.14 -5.73
C GLY A 208 5.64 9.23 -5.63
N ASN A 209 6.83 9.74 -5.97
CA ASN A 209 8.09 9.00 -5.91
C ASN A 209 8.45 8.58 -4.48
N LEU A 210 8.23 9.46 -3.50
CA LEU A 210 8.46 9.17 -2.09
C LEU A 210 7.50 8.08 -1.58
N LEU A 211 6.20 8.24 -1.86
CA LEU A 211 5.16 7.31 -1.41
C LEU A 211 5.28 5.96 -2.10
N ILE A 212 5.62 5.94 -3.40
CA ILE A 212 5.74 4.69 -4.14
C ILE A 212 6.93 3.88 -3.67
N PHE A 213 8.03 4.47 -3.21
CA PHE A 213 9.19 3.74 -2.66
C PHE A 213 9.05 3.34 -1.17
N THR A 214 8.13 3.95 -0.44
CA THR A 214 7.93 3.67 1.00
C THR A 214 7.56 2.20 1.28
N PRO A 215 6.60 1.57 0.57
CA PRO A 215 6.29 0.15 0.75
C PRO A 215 7.50 -0.77 0.49
N LEU A 216 8.34 -0.44 -0.49
CA LEU A 216 9.54 -1.23 -0.80
C LEU A 216 10.48 -1.30 0.40
N GLY A 217 10.81 -0.16 1.00
CA GLY A 217 11.68 -0.12 2.19
C GLY A 217 11.04 -0.79 3.41
N TYR A 218 9.73 -0.61 3.61
CA TYR A 218 8.98 -1.24 4.69
C TYR A 218 9.03 -2.77 4.62
N PHE A 219 8.69 -3.35 3.46
CA PHE A 219 8.69 -4.80 3.29
C PHE A 219 10.10 -5.38 3.21
N PHE A 220 11.06 -4.66 2.63
CA PHE A 220 12.44 -5.07 2.67
C PHE A 220 12.95 -5.21 4.12
N ALA A 221 12.54 -4.30 5.01
CA ALA A 221 12.92 -4.37 6.44
C ALA A 221 12.22 -5.49 7.19
N ALA A 222 11.00 -5.84 6.80
CA ALA A 222 10.23 -6.90 7.41
C ALA A 222 10.77 -8.29 7.06
N TYR A 223 11.15 -8.50 5.80
CA TYR A 223 11.52 -9.83 5.30
C TYR A 223 13.03 -10.08 5.24
N PHE A 224 13.85 -9.03 5.17
CA PHE A 224 15.30 -9.14 5.08
C PHE A 224 16.04 -8.46 6.26
N PRO A 225 15.67 -8.74 7.53
CA PRO A 225 16.26 -8.04 8.69
C PRO A 225 17.75 -8.36 8.93
N GLN A 226 18.28 -9.43 8.31
CA GLN A 226 19.65 -9.93 8.50
C GLN A 226 20.62 -9.51 7.41
N VAL A 227 20.19 -8.74 6.40
CA VAL A 227 21.09 -8.30 5.32
C VAL A 227 22.14 -7.32 5.85
N ARG A 228 23.30 -7.30 5.19
CA ARG A 228 24.45 -6.48 5.57
C ARG A 228 24.08 -4.99 5.56
N ARG A 229 24.67 -4.22 6.47
CA ARG A 229 24.47 -2.75 6.56
C ARG A 229 24.78 -2.04 5.23
N ALA A 230 25.79 -2.50 4.49
CA ALA A 230 26.10 -1.95 3.18
C ALA A 230 24.94 -2.13 2.18
N THR A 231 24.26 -3.29 2.18
CA THR A 231 23.09 -3.53 1.33
C THR A 231 21.94 -2.58 1.70
N TRP A 232 21.72 -2.37 2.99
CA TRP A 232 20.75 -1.38 3.48
C TRP A 232 21.01 0.04 2.98
N LEU A 233 22.28 0.42 2.91
CA LEU A 233 22.70 1.77 2.52
C LEU A 233 22.69 1.98 1.00
N LEU A 234 23.15 0.97 0.26
CA LEU A 234 23.41 1.08 -1.18
C LEU A 234 22.19 0.72 -2.03
N LEU A 235 21.33 -0.21 -1.59
CA LEU A 235 20.19 -0.67 -2.38
C LEU A 235 19.29 0.48 -2.89
N PRO A 236 18.79 1.40 -2.03
CA PRO A 236 17.93 2.49 -2.53
C PRO A 236 18.66 3.44 -3.47
N ILE A 237 19.95 3.71 -3.23
CA ILE A 237 20.78 4.57 -4.07
C ILE A 237 20.94 3.94 -5.46
N LEU A 238 21.25 2.64 -5.52
CA LEU A 238 21.40 1.91 -6.77
C LEU A 238 20.07 1.82 -7.52
N LEU A 239 18.97 1.52 -6.85
CA LEU A 239 17.65 1.44 -7.49
C LEU A 239 17.20 2.79 -8.05
N ALA A 240 17.26 3.86 -7.26
CA ALA A 240 16.91 5.21 -7.72
C ALA A 240 17.85 5.67 -8.85
N GLY A 241 19.15 5.39 -8.73
CA GLY A 241 20.14 5.72 -9.76
C GLY A 241 19.87 4.99 -11.07
N CYS A 242 19.59 3.68 -11.03
CA CYS A 242 19.23 2.91 -12.22
C CYS A 242 17.98 3.47 -12.92
N ILE A 243 16.98 3.89 -12.15
CA ILE A 243 15.75 4.49 -12.68
C ILE A 243 16.07 5.80 -13.41
N GLU A 244 16.74 6.74 -12.76
CA GLU A 244 17.08 8.04 -13.37
C GLU A 244 18.03 7.90 -14.56
N ILE A 245 19.07 7.06 -14.43
CA ILE A 245 20.01 6.78 -15.52
C ILE A 245 19.27 6.19 -16.72
N SER A 246 18.33 5.26 -16.49
CA SER A 246 17.52 4.69 -17.58
C SER A 246 16.61 5.73 -18.24
N GLN A 247 16.04 6.67 -17.48
CA GLN A 247 15.23 7.77 -18.01
C GLN A 247 16.02 8.65 -18.95
N TYR A 248 17.19 9.08 -18.49
CA TYR A 248 18.08 9.92 -19.29
C TYR A 248 18.63 9.18 -20.51
N ALA A 249 19.08 7.93 -20.35
CA ALA A 249 19.69 7.15 -21.42
C ALA A 249 18.69 6.79 -22.54
N LEU A 250 17.45 6.45 -22.16
CA LEU A 250 16.39 6.05 -23.09
C LEU A 250 15.49 7.23 -23.50
N ASN A 251 15.76 8.44 -23.01
CA ASN A 251 14.94 9.63 -23.20
C ASN A 251 13.43 9.37 -23.02
N THR A 252 13.09 8.78 -21.87
CA THR A 252 11.70 8.38 -21.57
C THR A 252 10.94 9.39 -20.70
N GLY A 253 11.51 10.59 -20.52
CA GLY A 253 10.93 11.66 -19.72
C GLY A 253 12.01 12.62 -19.21
N LYS A 254 11.64 13.45 -18.24
CA LYS A 254 12.57 14.33 -17.52
C LYS A 254 13.27 13.52 -16.43
N SER A 255 14.60 13.44 -16.49
CA SER A 255 15.39 12.95 -15.37
C SER A 255 15.59 14.09 -14.38
N ASP A 256 15.30 13.84 -13.10
CA ASP A 256 15.30 14.86 -12.05
C ASP A 256 16.01 14.34 -10.80
N ILE A 257 17.01 15.08 -10.33
CA ILE A 257 17.75 14.72 -9.11
C ILE A 257 16.85 14.73 -7.87
N ASP A 258 15.76 15.50 -7.88
CA ASP A 258 14.78 15.50 -6.79
C ASP A 258 14.07 14.15 -6.69
N ASP A 259 13.72 13.54 -7.83
CA ASP A 259 13.06 12.22 -7.89
C ASP A 259 13.97 11.10 -7.37
N PHE A 260 15.26 11.16 -7.70
CA PHE A 260 16.27 10.28 -7.13
C PHE A 260 16.25 10.34 -5.59
N TRP A 261 16.35 11.54 -5.02
CA TRP A 261 16.40 11.71 -3.58
C TRP A 261 15.09 11.33 -2.91
N MET A 262 13.95 11.64 -3.53
CA MET A 262 12.64 11.24 -3.05
C MET A 262 12.48 9.72 -2.97
N ASN A 263 12.96 8.98 -3.97
CA ASN A 263 12.94 7.51 -3.97
C ASN A 263 13.81 6.95 -2.83
N VAL A 264 15.02 7.50 -2.66
CA VAL A 264 15.93 7.12 -1.57
C VAL A 264 15.32 7.40 -0.19
N VAL A 265 14.76 8.60 0.01
CA VAL A 265 14.10 9.00 1.25
C VAL A 265 12.85 8.14 1.50
N GLY A 266 12.04 7.89 0.47
CA GLY A 266 10.85 7.03 0.55
C GLY A 266 11.21 5.64 1.06
N PHE A 267 12.24 5.01 0.49
CA PHE A 267 12.71 3.72 0.97
C PHE A 267 13.09 3.76 2.46
N TYR A 268 13.92 4.73 2.88
CA TYR A 268 14.30 4.84 4.29
C TYR A 268 13.14 5.20 5.22
N MET A 269 12.15 5.94 4.73
CA MET A 269 10.91 6.22 5.46
C MET A 269 10.18 4.91 5.77
N GLY A 270 10.07 4.00 4.79
CA GLY A 270 9.50 2.66 5.00
C GLY A 270 10.22 1.85 6.08
N VAL A 271 11.56 1.88 6.07
CA VAL A 271 12.39 1.24 7.11
C VAL A 271 12.14 1.87 8.48
N GLY A 272 12.10 3.20 8.52
CA GLY A 272 11.82 3.99 9.71
C GLY A 272 10.47 3.64 10.33
N ILE A 273 9.42 3.56 9.50
CA ILE A 273 8.08 3.15 9.92
C ILE A 273 8.13 1.80 10.61
N LEU A 274 8.69 0.75 10.00
CA LEU A 274 8.70 -0.58 10.62
C LEU A 274 9.46 -0.59 11.96
N ARG A 275 10.60 0.11 12.03
CA ARG A 275 11.39 0.22 13.28
C ARG A 275 10.60 0.97 14.36
N PHE A 276 9.91 2.04 13.99
CA PHE A 276 9.07 2.82 14.89
C PHE A 276 7.90 1.98 15.41
N LEU A 277 7.23 1.21 14.56
CA LEU A 277 6.18 0.27 14.97
C LEU A 277 6.71 -0.78 15.96
N GLY A 278 7.90 -1.33 15.71
CA GLY A 278 8.57 -2.25 16.64
C GLY A 278 8.89 -1.60 17.99
N TRP A 279 9.34 -0.34 17.99
CA TRP A 279 9.59 0.44 19.21
C TRP A 279 8.31 0.68 20.01
N ILE A 280 7.21 1.09 19.36
CA ILE A 280 5.89 1.23 20.00
C ILE A 280 5.49 -0.12 20.62
N ARG A 281 5.56 -1.22 19.87
CA ARG A 281 5.15 -2.54 20.38
C ARG A 281 5.98 -2.96 21.59
N LYS A 282 7.28 -2.68 21.59
CA LYS A 282 8.16 -2.93 22.73
C LYS A 282 7.71 -2.16 23.97
N LYS A 283 7.32 -0.89 23.82
CA LYS A 283 6.78 -0.07 24.92
C LYS A 283 5.44 -0.60 25.42
N VAL A 284 4.50 -0.90 24.52
CA VAL A 284 3.16 -1.39 24.88
C VAL A 284 3.19 -2.74 25.59
N SER A 285 4.10 -3.62 25.19
CA SER A 285 4.28 -4.98 25.75
C SER A 285 5.20 -5.04 26.97
N SER A 286 5.63 -3.90 27.51
CA SER A 286 6.59 -3.80 28.63
C SER A 286 7.89 -4.58 28.36
N GLY A 287 8.39 -4.53 27.13
CA GLY A 287 9.64 -5.17 26.71
C GLY A 287 9.54 -6.66 26.35
N LYS A 288 8.37 -7.29 26.48
CA LYS A 288 8.16 -8.71 26.15
C LYS A 288 8.34 -9.01 24.66
N GLU A 289 8.03 -8.05 23.80
CA GLU A 289 8.18 -8.19 22.34
C GLU A 289 9.13 -7.14 21.79
N LYS A 290 10.06 -7.56 20.92
CA LYS A 290 11.01 -6.66 20.26
C LYS A 290 10.57 -6.25 18.84
N SER A 291 9.52 -6.87 18.31
CA SER A 291 8.96 -6.64 16.98
C SER A 291 7.44 -6.71 17.02
N ILE A 292 6.79 -6.09 16.03
CA ILE A 292 5.34 -6.21 15.84
C ILE A 292 4.94 -7.62 15.37
N LEU A 293 5.80 -8.25 14.58
CA LEU A 293 5.66 -9.64 14.16
C LEU A 293 6.09 -10.57 15.30
N PRO A 294 5.19 -11.42 15.80
CA PRO A 294 5.54 -12.39 16.83
C PRO A 294 6.50 -13.44 16.24
N LYS A 295 7.54 -13.79 17.02
CA LYS A 295 8.44 -14.90 16.69
C LYS A 295 7.67 -16.21 16.74
#